data_AF-A0AB38DTD8-F1
#
_entry.id   AF-A0AB38DTD8-F1
#
_cell.length_a   1.000
_cell.length_b   1.000
_cell.length_c   1.000
_cell.angle_alpha   90.00
_cell.angle_beta   90.00
_cell.angle_gamma   90.00
#
_symmetry.space_group_name_H-M   'P 1'
#
loop_
_entity.id
_entity.type
_entity.pdbx_description
1 polymer ?
#
loop_
_entity_poly.entity_id
_entity_poly.type
_entity_poly.pdbx_seq_one_letter_code
_entity_poly.pdbx_strand_id
1 'polypeptide(L)'
;MNSFKKLSFPPLLFFSISAAFPPYSQADALPYRASDGLKQEQPAVRMQENVWLEQIATPSEHALPKQTEKEAIKPVTNEDLMKQPELLHNLMLRAINSGDPYLLESLTAAYRKHPQADAVLLARAEGMIARYKGDYPKATAVYTKLHDAHPEDTRITLDTAAILWEDRQWKEADRLFAEAAATPQLPEGVLENIAVYRKQSKEANKWHFNGGVSVTRDNNVNDAAPPYCSPLGCVKQQAESATGLNYRLSVEKNTPVKGHHNVLFRSNLSGVSYYFDKKSQYDNAFGRAYLGWQYQSARTTFNILPFYQWQLAGSDEWQRKTQKEQTFNMDMLAHAAGFQTALSRQITPRLQAHVSGEAYRQHYREPERAERNDGKHYSLFGSAAYRLTPTQTVYAGLSGGTFRPSNDLIGGRTNNAGNNRRGVSGGWLATWPKWGGLNTQLRAAYTDRRYRGSALNADFQWQQQRNKETLYSISAAHPKLSIAKFMPRLTWEQSRVRSTHKWAERKNNRLFVEIEKAF
;
A
#
# COMPACT_ATOMS: atom_id res chain seq x y z
N MET A 1 -38.60 62.76 -87.10
CA MET A 1 -37.80 61.65 -87.63
C MET A 1 -37.26 60.85 -86.46
N ASN A 2 -37.68 59.58 -86.39
CA ASN A 2 -37.22 58.41 -85.63
C ASN A 2 -36.46 58.64 -84.31
N SER A 3 -36.71 57.93 -83.21
CA SER A 3 -37.67 56.93 -82.76
C SER A 3 -37.04 56.51 -81.43
N PHE A 4 -37.73 56.52 -80.29
CA PHE A 4 -37.63 55.41 -79.32
C PHE A 4 -38.69 55.57 -78.23
N LYS A 5 -39.48 54.50 -78.11
CA LYS A 5 -40.60 54.27 -77.21
C LYS A 5 -40.16 54.10 -75.75
N LYS A 6 -41.05 54.43 -74.82
CA LYS A 6 -41.73 53.53 -73.83
C LYS A 6 -42.16 54.36 -72.61
N LEU A 7 -43.46 54.66 -72.48
CA LEU A 7 -44.50 53.90 -71.78
C LEU A 7 -44.21 53.54 -70.30
N SER A 8 -45.10 54.11 -69.49
CA SER A 8 -45.41 54.01 -68.07
C SER A 8 -45.63 52.60 -67.49
N PHE A 9 -45.36 52.41 -66.19
CA PHE A 9 -46.27 51.96 -65.11
C PHE A 9 -45.48 51.90 -63.77
N PRO A 10 -46.15 52.00 -62.59
CA PRO A 10 -45.53 52.25 -61.28
C PRO A 10 -44.84 51.01 -60.69
N PRO A 11 -44.00 51.16 -59.65
CA PRO A 11 -43.15 50.06 -59.17
C PRO A 11 -43.95 48.95 -58.49
N LEU A 12 -43.70 47.73 -58.95
CA LEU A 12 -44.01 46.47 -58.27
C LEU A 12 -43.30 46.42 -56.92
N LEU A 13 -44.09 46.24 -55.85
CA LEU A 13 -43.63 45.79 -54.54
C LEU A 13 -42.98 44.40 -54.69
N PHE A 14 -41.66 44.32 -54.54
CA PHE A 14 -41.00 43.05 -54.28
C PHE A 14 -41.24 42.68 -52.81
N PHE A 15 -42.02 41.61 -52.59
CA PHE A 15 -42.02 40.87 -51.34
C PHE A 15 -40.66 40.20 -51.17
N SER A 16 -39.79 40.82 -50.37
CA SER A 16 -38.64 40.13 -49.78
C SER A 16 -39.18 39.21 -48.69
N ILE A 17 -39.23 37.90 -48.95
CA ILE A 17 -39.39 36.90 -47.89
C ILE A 17 -38.08 36.88 -47.09
N SER A 18 -37.94 37.85 -46.18
CA SER A 18 -36.99 37.75 -45.08
C SER A 18 -37.57 36.76 -44.08
N ALA A 19 -37.22 35.49 -44.23
CA ALA A 19 -37.35 34.54 -43.15
C ALA A 19 -36.42 34.99 -42.02
N ALA A 20 -36.98 35.77 -41.09
CA ALA A 20 -36.38 36.07 -39.81
C ALA A 20 -36.29 34.75 -39.02
N PHE A 21 -35.20 34.02 -39.20
CA PHE A 21 -34.76 33.06 -38.21
C PHE A 21 -34.38 33.86 -36.96
N PRO A 22 -35.00 33.63 -35.79
CA PRO A 22 -34.50 34.24 -34.57
C PRO A 22 -33.05 33.78 -34.39
N PRO A 23 -32.14 34.64 -33.92
CA PRO A 23 -30.81 34.21 -33.56
C PRO A 23 -30.97 33.17 -32.44
N TYR A 24 -30.75 31.91 -32.78
CA TYR A 24 -30.47 30.85 -31.80
C TYR A 24 -29.12 31.20 -31.16
N SER A 25 -29.11 32.17 -30.25
CA SER A 25 -27.99 32.47 -29.36
C SER A 25 -28.25 31.83 -27.99
N GLN A 26 -28.39 30.51 -27.98
CA GLN A 26 -28.04 29.68 -26.83
C GLN A 26 -27.44 28.40 -27.40
N ALA A 27 -26.20 28.52 -27.87
CA ALA A 27 -25.29 27.40 -27.73
C ALA A 27 -25.03 27.28 -26.24
N ASP A 28 -25.84 26.47 -25.55
CA ASP A 28 -25.51 25.96 -24.23
C ASP A 28 -24.11 25.35 -24.35
N ALA A 29 -23.12 26.08 -23.82
CA ALA A 29 -21.76 25.63 -23.75
C ALA A 29 -21.75 24.35 -22.89
N LEU A 30 -21.62 23.20 -23.55
CA LEU A 30 -21.36 21.85 -23.03
C LEU A 30 -21.38 21.76 -21.49
N PRO A 31 -22.50 21.36 -20.86
CA PRO A 31 -22.53 21.16 -19.42
C PRO A 31 -21.96 19.77 -19.12
N TYR A 32 -20.63 19.66 -19.09
CA TYR A 32 -19.98 18.61 -18.29
C TYR A 32 -18.53 19.03 -17.96
N ARG A 33 -18.38 19.68 -16.81
CA ARG A 33 -17.10 19.83 -16.10
C ARG A 33 -16.89 18.71 -15.08
N ALA A 34 -17.50 17.53 -15.23
CA ALA A 34 -17.06 16.48 -14.31
C ALA A 34 -15.64 16.09 -14.72
N SER A 35 -14.74 16.20 -13.76
CA SER A 35 -13.47 15.49 -13.75
C SER A 35 -13.66 14.09 -14.37
N ASP A 36 -12.73 13.65 -15.23
CA ASP A 36 -12.76 12.34 -15.90
C ASP A 36 -12.59 11.13 -14.93
N GLY A 37 -12.96 11.28 -13.65
CA GLY A 37 -12.82 10.28 -12.57
C GLY A 37 -11.37 10.03 -12.14
N LEU A 38 -10.39 10.43 -12.94
CA LEU A 38 -8.97 10.13 -12.74
C LEU A 38 -8.42 10.61 -11.39
N LYS A 39 -8.76 11.84 -10.97
CA LYS A 39 -8.36 12.39 -9.67
C LYS A 39 -8.98 11.60 -8.50
N GLN A 40 -10.17 11.05 -8.69
CA GLN A 40 -10.99 10.40 -7.65
C GLN A 40 -10.70 8.89 -7.52
N GLU A 41 -10.30 8.22 -8.60
CA GLU A 41 -9.91 6.80 -8.56
C GLU A 41 -8.50 6.59 -7.98
N GLN A 42 -7.61 7.57 -8.15
CA GLN A 42 -6.19 7.45 -7.76
C GLN A 42 -5.97 7.07 -6.30
N PRO A 43 -6.67 7.65 -5.30
CA PRO A 43 -6.48 7.29 -3.90
C PRO A 43 -6.73 5.80 -3.63
N ALA A 44 -7.82 5.24 -4.15
CA ALA A 44 -8.16 3.82 -3.95
C ALA A 44 -7.10 2.89 -4.59
N VAL A 45 -6.58 3.26 -5.76
CA VAL A 45 -5.55 2.48 -6.47
C VAL A 45 -4.22 2.54 -5.73
N ARG A 46 -3.81 3.74 -5.27
CA ARG A 46 -2.56 3.92 -4.52
C ARG A 46 -2.63 3.23 -3.15
N MET A 47 -3.81 3.14 -2.52
CA MET A 47 -4.01 2.48 -1.23
C MET A 47 -3.52 1.03 -1.24
N GLN A 48 -3.78 0.29 -2.33
CA GLN A 48 -3.34 -1.10 -2.49
C GLN A 48 -1.81 -1.24 -2.50
N GLU A 49 -1.09 -0.33 -3.15
CA GLU A 49 0.38 -0.34 -3.22
C GLU A 49 1.03 0.21 -1.94
N ASN A 50 0.45 1.24 -1.32
CA ASN A 50 1.02 1.90 -0.15
C ASN A 50 1.18 0.97 1.05
N VAL A 51 0.21 0.07 1.30
CA VAL A 51 0.31 -0.95 2.36
C VAL A 51 1.59 -1.78 2.21
N TRP A 52 1.92 -2.15 0.97
CA TRP A 52 3.13 -2.90 0.67
C TRP A 52 4.40 -2.06 0.88
N LEU A 53 4.39 -0.80 0.43
CA LEU A 53 5.54 0.10 0.60
C LEU A 53 5.88 0.35 2.07
N GLU A 54 4.87 0.53 2.92
CA GLU A 54 5.06 0.65 4.37
C GLU A 54 5.67 -0.63 4.97
N GLN A 55 5.23 -1.80 4.50
CA GLN A 55 5.76 -3.09 4.95
C GLN A 55 7.26 -3.25 4.63
N ILE A 56 7.70 -2.89 3.42
CA ILE A 56 9.11 -3.05 2.99
C ILE A 56 10.03 -1.91 3.43
N ALA A 57 9.47 -0.77 3.83
CA ALA A 57 10.22 0.34 4.39
C ALA A 57 10.70 0.06 5.82
N THR A 58 10.06 -0.90 6.51
CA THR A 58 10.45 -1.30 7.86
C THR A 58 11.76 -2.11 7.81
N PRO A 59 12.81 -1.72 8.57
CA PRO A 59 14.03 -2.51 8.69
C PRO A 59 13.71 -3.91 9.25
N SER A 60 14.35 -4.94 8.72
CA SER A 60 14.24 -6.29 9.31
C SER A 60 15.09 -6.36 10.57
N GLU A 61 14.46 -6.68 11.71
CA GLU A 61 15.13 -6.83 13.02
C GLU A 61 16.10 -8.01 13.09
N HIS A 62 16.10 -8.91 12.11
CA HIS A 62 16.90 -10.12 12.17
C HIS A 62 18.26 -9.90 11.50
N ALA A 63 19.17 -9.25 12.23
CA ALA A 63 20.59 -9.49 12.04
C ALA A 63 20.94 -10.79 12.76
N LEU A 64 21.29 -11.84 12.01
CA LEU A 64 21.97 -12.99 12.60
C LEU A 64 23.26 -12.46 13.28
N PRO A 65 23.56 -12.88 14.52
CA PRO A 65 24.80 -12.49 15.18
C PRO A 65 25.97 -12.88 14.26
N LYS A 66 26.86 -11.92 13.99
CA LYS A 66 28.13 -12.21 13.34
C LYS A 66 28.90 -13.17 14.23
N GLN A 67 29.26 -14.31 13.68
CA GLN A 67 30.21 -15.21 14.32
C GLN A 67 31.53 -14.46 14.51
N THR A 68 31.91 -14.26 15.77
CA THR A 68 33.26 -13.83 16.13
C THR A 68 34.19 -14.99 15.87
N GLU A 69 35.28 -14.75 15.11
CA GLU A 69 36.35 -15.72 14.88
C GLU A 69 36.83 -16.31 16.22
N LYS A 70 36.89 -17.64 16.31
CA LYS A 70 37.50 -18.36 17.41
C LYS A 70 38.81 -18.99 16.95
N GLU A 71 39.82 -18.85 17.81
CA GLU A 71 41.15 -19.44 17.70
C GLU A 71 41.12 -20.94 17.42
N ALA A 72 42.12 -21.40 16.67
CA ALA A 72 42.32 -22.78 16.28
C ALA A 72 42.63 -23.67 17.50
N ILE A 73 41.67 -24.50 17.89
CA ILE A 73 41.82 -25.61 18.84
C ILE A 73 41.79 -26.91 18.02
N LYS A 74 42.55 -27.94 18.44
CA LYS A 74 42.58 -29.27 17.80
C LYS A 74 41.16 -29.78 17.50
N PRO A 75 40.87 -30.25 16.26
CA PRO A 75 39.54 -30.71 15.91
C PRO A 75 39.23 -32.03 16.62
N VAL A 76 38.26 -31.99 17.53
CA VAL A 76 37.63 -33.20 18.10
C VAL A 76 36.65 -33.72 17.07
N THR A 77 36.78 -34.99 16.66
CA THR A 77 35.89 -35.59 15.66
C THR A 77 34.67 -36.25 16.31
N ASN A 78 33.61 -36.47 15.52
CA ASN A 78 32.44 -37.21 16.00
C ASN A 78 32.79 -38.65 16.41
N GLU A 79 33.81 -39.26 15.82
CA GLU A 79 34.27 -40.61 16.20
C GLU A 79 34.94 -40.62 17.58
N ASP A 80 35.65 -39.55 17.93
CA ASP A 80 36.25 -39.40 19.27
C ASP A 80 35.18 -39.18 20.34
N LEU A 81 34.14 -38.41 20.01
CA LEU A 81 33.02 -38.14 20.92
C LEU A 81 32.13 -39.36 21.15
N MET A 82 31.97 -40.24 20.15
CA MET A 82 31.24 -41.50 20.32
C MET A 82 31.90 -42.45 21.33
N LYS A 83 33.21 -42.29 21.59
CA LYS A 83 33.94 -43.05 22.63
C LYS A 83 33.82 -42.40 24.01
N GLN A 84 33.24 -41.21 24.12
CA GLN A 84 33.10 -40.43 25.36
C GLN A 84 31.65 -39.96 25.54
N PRO A 85 30.73 -40.85 25.93
CA PRO A 85 29.29 -40.57 25.92
C PRO A 85 28.87 -39.41 26.82
N GLU A 86 29.48 -39.28 28.01
CA GLU A 86 29.26 -38.16 28.92
C GLU A 86 29.68 -36.82 28.31
N LEU A 87 30.82 -36.80 27.62
CA LEU A 87 31.29 -35.59 26.93
C LEU A 87 30.33 -35.21 25.79
N LEU A 88 29.90 -36.18 25.00
CA LEU A 88 28.95 -35.95 23.90
C LEU A 88 27.60 -35.43 24.42
N HIS A 89 27.06 -35.99 25.50
CA HIS A 89 25.82 -35.52 26.14
C HIS A 89 25.96 -34.08 26.64
N ASN A 90 27.05 -33.75 27.35
CA ASN A 90 27.30 -32.40 27.86
C ASN A 90 27.52 -31.38 26.73
N LEU A 91 28.23 -31.75 25.66
CA LEU A 91 28.37 -30.91 24.47
C LEU A 91 27.04 -30.69 23.77
N MET A 92 26.16 -31.70 23.74
CA MET A 92 24.82 -31.58 23.19
C MET A 92 23.97 -30.57 23.96
N LEU A 93 23.96 -30.65 25.30
CA LEU A 93 23.29 -29.68 26.17
C LEU A 93 23.79 -28.25 25.95
N ARG A 94 25.11 -28.07 25.71
CA ARG A 94 25.68 -26.76 25.40
C ARG A 94 25.31 -26.29 23.99
N ALA A 95 25.32 -27.16 22.99
CA ALA A 95 25.06 -26.81 21.60
C ALA A 95 23.61 -26.41 21.34
N ILE A 96 22.64 -27.00 22.04
CA ILE A 96 21.24 -26.55 21.99
C ILE A 96 21.12 -25.08 22.43
N ASN A 97 21.98 -24.64 23.35
CA ASN A 97 21.96 -23.30 23.94
C ASN A 97 22.91 -22.29 23.26
N SER A 98 23.77 -22.73 22.34
CA SER A 98 24.88 -21.91 21.85
C SER A 98 24.52 -20.96 20.71
N GLY A 99 23.36 -21.13 20.07
CA GLY A 99 23.03 -20.40 18.85
C GLY A 99 23.79 -20.89 17.60
N ASP A 100 24.49 -22.02 17.68
CA ASP A 100 25.31 -22.57 16.59
C ASP A 100 24.59 -23.74 15.90
N PRO A 101 23.90 -23.51 14.77
CA PRO A 101 23.15 -24.56 14.08
C PRO A 101 24.06 -25.66 13.50
N TYR A 102 25.29 -25.33 13.08
CA TYR A 102 26.18 -26.31 12.46
C TYR A 102 26.75 -27.27 13.50
N LEU A 103 27.16 -26.74 14.65
CA LEU A 103 27.60 -27.56 15.78
C LEU A 103 26.45 -28.45 16.27
N LEU A 104 25.26 -27.88 16.44
CA LEU A 104 24.06 -28.61 16.84
C LEU A 104 23.73 -29.75 15.87
N GLU A 105 23.73 -29.49 14.56
CA GLU A 105 23.47 -30.52 13.54
C GLU A 105 24.52 -31.65 13.57
N SER A 106 25.81 -31.29 13.66
CA SER A 106 26.90 -32.27 13.71
C SER A 106 26.80 -33.18 14.93
N LEU A 107 26.65 -32.58 16.13
CA LEU A 107 26.55 -33.33 17.38
C LEU A 107 25.28 -34.18 17.43
N THR A 108 24.15 -33.68 16.92
CA THR A 108 22.89 -34.44 16.84
C THR A 108 23.05 -35.69 15.98
N ALA A 109 23.79 -35.60 14.86
CA ALA A 109 24.03 -36.75 14.00
C ALA A 109 24.87 -37.84 14.67
N ALA A 110 25.85 -37.46 15.51
CA ALA A 110 26.61 -38.39 16.34
C ALA A 110 25.72 -38.96 17.46
N TYR A 111 25.06 -38.09 18.23
CA TYR A 111 24.25 -38.46 19.39
C TYR A 111 23.14 -39.46 19.05
N ARG A 112 22.47 -39.30 17.89
CA ARG A 112 21.44 -40.23 17.41
C ARG A 112 21.92 -41.69 17.28
N LYS A 113 23.21 -41.91 17.02
CA LYS A 113 23.78 -43.26 16.87
C LYS A 113 24.14 -43.91 18.20
N HIS A 114 24.08 -43.15 19.30
CA HIS A 114 24.44 -43.66 20.61
C HIS A 114 23.34 -44.60 21.15
N PRO A 115 23.66 -45.83 21.61
CA PRO A 115 22.65 -46.80 22.06
C PRO A 115 21.78 -46.33 23.23
N GLN A 116 22.29 -45.40 24.04
CA GLN A 116 21.61 -44.81 25.20
C GLN A 116 21.32 -43.32 24.99
N ALA A 117 21.10 -42.88 23.75
CA ALA A 117 20.75 -41.48 23.48
C ALA A 117 19.44 -41.12 24.18
N ASP A 118 19.43 -40.00 24.91
CA ASP A 118 18.23 -39.45 25.51
C ASP A 118 17.28 -38.95 24.41
N ALA A 119 16.07 -39.56 24.35
CA ALA A 119 15.07 -39.26 23.35
C ALA A 119 14.52 -37.82 23.46
N VAL A 120 14.41 -37.27 24.68
CA VAL A 120 13.95 -35.90 24.93
C VAL A 120 15.01 -34.92 24.44
N LEU A 121 16.29 -35.14 24.80
CA LEU A 121 17.39 -34.29 24.35
C LEU A 121 17.52 -34.30 22.82
N LEU A 122 17.38 -35.48 22.21
CA LEU A 122 17.41 -35.63 20.76
C LEU A 122 16.25 -34.87 20.08
N ALA A 123 15.02 -35.01 20.60
CA ALA A 123 13.86 -34.29 20.07
C ALA A 123 14.02 -32.76 20.21
N ARG A 124 14.54 -32.28 21.34
CA ARG A 124 14.84 -30.85 21.55
C ARG A 124 15.85 -30.33 20.53
N ALA A 125 16.91 -31.10 20.28
CA ALA A 125 17.92 -30.76 19.27
C ALA A 125 17.31 -30.70 17.86
N GLU A 126 16.51 -31.70 17.48
CA GLU A 126 15.84 -31.75 16.17
C GLU A 126 14.87 -30.59 15.95
N GLY A 127 14.10 -30.22 16.97
CA GLY A 127 13.22 -29.05 16.93
C GLY A 127 13.99 -27.73 16.76
N MET A 128 15.13 -27.58 17.45
CA MET A 128 15.98 -26.37 17.31
C MET A 128 16.66 -26.31 15.95
N ILE A 129 17.10 -27.44 15.39
CA ILE A 129 17.61 -27.52 14.01
C ILE A 129 16.52 -27.07 13.03
N ALA A 130 15.27 -27.53 13.21
CA ALA A 130 14.15 -27.09 12.38
C ALA A 130 13.91 -25.58 12.49
N ARG A 131 13.96 -25.03 13.72
CA ARG A 131 13.88 -23.58 13.98
C ARG A 131 15.00 -22.81 13.24
N TYR A 132 16.25 -23.26 13.29
CA TYR A 132 17.36 -22.59 12.60
C TYR A 132 17.26 -22.64 11.07
N LYS A 133 16.69 -23.72 10.51
CA LYS A 133 16.34 -23.81 9.08
C LYS A 133 15.12 -22.93 8.73
N GLY A 134 14.43 -22.44 9.76
CA GLY A 134 13.16 -21.72 9.71
C GLY A 134 12.01 -22.57 9.19
N ASP A 135 12.09 -23.87 9.42
CA ASP A 135 10.96 -24.81 9.35
C ASP A 135 10.20 -24.74 10.68
N TYR A 136 9.54 -23.60 10.89
CA TYR A 136 8.73 -23.35 12.08
C TYR A 136 7.55 -24.32 12.23
N PRO A 137 6.87 -24.79 11.17
CA PRO A 137 5.85 -25.84 11.32
C PRO A 137 6.40 -27.11 11.98
N LYS A 138 7.60 -27.57 11.59
CA LYS A 138 8.24 -28.71 12.24
C LYS A 138 8.70 -28.37 13.66
N ALA A 139 9.34 -27.21 13.86
CA ALA A 139 9.85 -26.81 15.16
C ALA A 139 8.73 -26.70 16.22
N THR A 140 7.63 -26.02 15.88
CA THR A 140 6.45 -25.86 16.74
C THR A 140 5.80 -27.21 17.04
N ALA A 141 5.66 -28.09 16.05
CA ALA A 141 5.09 -29.42 16.26
C ALA A 141 5.93 -30.28 17.23
N VAL A 142 7.27 -30.23 17.12
CA VAL A 142 8.17 -30.97 18.01
C VAL A 142 8.11 -30.40 19.43
N TYR A 143 8.23 -29.09 19.59
CA TYR A 143 8.28 -28.46 20.91
C TYR A 143 6.93 -28.47 21.63
N THR A 144 5.81 -28.35 20.91
CA THR A 144 4.48 -28.51 21.52
C THR A 144 4.31 -29.92 22.09
N LYS A 145 4.69 -30.96 21.35
CA LYS A 145 4.66 -32.35 21.86
C LYS A 145 5.57 -32.56 23.07
N LEU A 146 6.76 -31.96 23.06
CA LEU A 146 7.68 -32.01 24.20
C LEU A 146 7.08 -31.36 25.44
N HIS A 147 6.47 -30.18 25.28
CA HIS A 147 5.79 -29.50 26.38
C HIS A 147 4.59 -30.29 26.90
N ASP A 148 3.78 -30.87 26.01
CA ASP A 148 2.62 -31.69 26.40
C ASP A 148 3.05 -32.96 27.17
N ALA A 149 4.20 -33.54 26.84
CA ALA A 149 4.75 -34.74 27.49
C ALA A 149 5.51 -34.45 28.78
N HIS A 150 6.11 -33.26 28.89
CA HIS A 150 6.93 -32.82 30.02
C HIS A 150 6.53 -31.42 30.49
N PRO A 151 5.27 -31.21 30.93
CA PRO A 151 4.78 -29.89 31.33
C PRO A 151 5.52 -29.33 32.55
N GLU A 152 6.15 -30.18 33.36
CA GLU A 152 6.97 -29.80 34.51
C GLU A 152 8.33 -29.21 34.14
N ASP A 153 8.84 -29.49 32.93
CA ASP A 153 10.14 -28.98 32.48
C ASP A 153 10.00 -27.52 32.01
N THR A 154 10.31 -26.60 32.93
CA THR A 154 10.28 -25.16 32.66
C THR A 154 11.16 -24.75 31.49
N ARG A 155 12.25 -25.48 31.21
CA ARG A 155 13.11 -25.16 30.07
C ARG A 155 12.43 -25.52 28.75
N ILE A 156 11.76 -26.66 28.68
CA ILE A 156 10.95 -27.04 27.51
C ILE A 156 9.82 -26.03 27.30
N THR A 157 9.15 -25.59 28.36
CA THR A 157 8.11 -24.55 28.30
C THR A 157 8.63 -23.24 27.72
N LEU A 158 9.82 -22.79 28.16
CA LEU A 158 10.47 -21.58 27.64
C LEU A 158 10.87 -21.70 26.17
N ASP A 159 11.50 -22.81 25.78
CA ASP A 159 11.90 -23.06 24.39
C ASP A 159 10.66 -23.11 23.47
N THR A 160 9.58 -23.74 23.93
CA THR A 160 8.30 -23.81 23.21
C THR A 160 7.67 -22.43 23.06
N ALA A 161 7.64 -21.62 24.13
CA ALA A 161 7.13 -20.25 24.09
C ALA A 161 7.88 -19.37 23.08
N ALA A 162 9.21 -19.45 23.06
CA ALA A 162 10.05 -18.70 22.14
C ALA A 162 9.80 -19.11 20.67
N ILE A 163 9.70 -20.41 20.39
CA ILE A 163 9.43 -20.91 19.03
C ILE A 163 8.03 -20.51 18.54
N LEU A 164 7.02 -20.61 19.40
CA LEU A 164 5.67 -20.13 19.09
C LEU A 164 5.65 -18.61 18.85
N TRP A 165 6.43 -17.86 19.62
CA TRP A 165 6.55 -16.40 19.47
C TRP A 165 7.16 -16.01 18.12
N GLU A 166 8.26 -16.66 17.74
CA GLU A 166 8.94 -16.46 16.45
C GLU A 166 8.02 -16.81 15.27
N ASP A 167 7.20 -17.85 15.42
CA ASP A 167 6.20 -18.24 14.43
C ASP A 167 4.88 -17.45 14.52
N ARG A 168 4.86 -16.37 15.32
CA ARG A 168 3.74 -15.44 15.49
C ARG A 168 2.45 -16.06 16.05
N GLN A 169 2.56 -17.16 16.78
CA GLN A 169 1.48 -17.72 17.61
C GLN A 169 1.48 -17.04 18.97
N TRP A 170 1.32 -15.71 18.95
CA TRP A 170 1.63 -14.84 20.09
C TRP A 170 0.74 -15.07 21.32
N LYS A 171 -0.50 -15.51 21.13
CA LYS A 171 -1.41 -15.77 22.25
C LYS A 171 -0.96 -16.98 23.06
N GLU A 172 -0.63 -18.07 22.37
CA GLU A 172 -0.11 -19.29 22.96
C GLU A 172 1.28 -19.08 23.56
N ALA A 173 2.14 -18.33 22.86
CA ALA A 173 3.45 -17.95 23.39
C ALA A 173 3.34 -17.15 24.69
N ASP A 174 2.47 -16.13 24.76
CA ASP A 174 2.28 -15.34 25.99
C ASP A 174 1.75 -16.19 27.14
N ARG A 175 0.87 -17.17 26.85
CA ARG A 175 0.39 -18.13 27.85
C ARG A 175 1.53 -18.95 28.45
N LEU A 176 2.39 -19.54 27.60
CA LEU A 176 3.52 -20.35 28.07
C LEU A 176 4.59 -19.51 28.78
N PHE A 177 4.82 -18.28 28.32
CA PHE A 177 5.70 -17.36 29.01
C PHE A 177 5.17 -16.96 30.39
N ALA A 178 3.87 -16.74 30.53
CA ALA A 178 3.24 -16.48 31.83
C ALA A 178 3.30 -17.70 32.76
N GLU A 179 3.12 -18.90 32.21
CA GLU A 179 3.27 -20.17 32.92
C GLU A 179 4.71 -20.36 33.45
N ALA A 180 5.72 -20.21 32.58
CA ALA A 180 7.12 -20.31 32.97
C ALA A 180 7.53 -19.25 34.01
N ALA A 181 7.00 -18.02 33.91
CA ALA A 181 7.26 -16.96 34.88
C ALA A 181 6.67 -17.24 36.28
N ALA A 182 5.71 -18.16 36.39
CA ALA A 182 5.13 -18.56 37.67
C ALA A 182 5.96 -19.65 38.39
N THR A 183 6.97 -20.23 37.72
CA THR A 183 7.85 -21.23 38.34
C THR A 183 8.65 -20.61 39.50
N PRO A 184 8.62 -21.22 40.71
CA PRO A 184 9.39 -20.72 41.85
C PRO A 184 10.89 -20.65 41.56
N GLN A 185 11.55 -19.61 42.11
CA GLN A 185 13.00 -19.45 42.06
C GLN A 185 13.59 -19.40 40.63
N LEU A 186 12.81 -18.98 39.63
CA LEU A 186 13.34 -18.75 38.29
C LEU A 186 14.40 -17.64 38.33
N PRO A 187 15.59 -17.82 37.70
CA PRO A 187 16.63 -16.79 37.71
C PRO A 187 16.12 -15.45 37.15
N GLU A 188 16.54 -14.35 37.78
CA GLU A 188 16.06 -12.99 37.44
C GLU A 188 16.25 -12.65 35.96
N GLY A 189 17.42 -12.95 35.38
CA GLY A 189 17.67 -12.71 33.96
C GLY A 189 16.74 -13.50 33.01
N VAL A 190 16.19 -14.64 33.45
CA VAL A 190 15.17 -15.37 32.68
C VAL A 190 13.82 -14.64 32.76
N LEU A 191 13.43 -14.17 33.94
CA LEU A 191 12.20 -13.36 34.12
C LEU A 191 12.25 -12.07 33.29
N GLU A 192 13.40 -11.39 33.25
CA GLU A 192 13.61 -10.22 32.39
C GLU A 192 13.43 -10.55 30.91
N ASN A 193 14.03 -11.65 30.43
CA ASN A 193 13.88 -12.10 29.06
C ASN A 193 12.42 -12.44 28.71
N ILE A 194 11.70 -13.13 29.61
CA ILE A 194 10.26 -13.38 29.45
C ILE A 194 9.52 -12.04 29.30
N ALA A 195 9.79 -11.08 30.17
CA ALA A 195 9.14 -9.77 30.13
C ALA A 195 9.38 -9.04 28.79
N VAL A 196 10.57 -9.17 28.19
CA VAL A 196 10.87 -8.64 26.85
C VAL A 196 9.96 -9.25 25.79
N TYR A 197 9.86 -10.58 25.70
CA TYR A 197 9.01 -11.26 24.72
C TYR A 197 7.53 -10.88 24.87
N ARG A 198 7.03 -10.88 26.11
CA ARG A 198 5.64 -10.52 26.41
C ARG A 198 5.36 -9.05 26.09
N LYS A 199 6.29 -8.15 26.40
CA LYS A 199 6.19 -6.73 26.04
C LYS A 199 6.14 -6.56 24.52
N GLN A 200 7.05 -7.18 23.76
CA GLN A 200 7.05 -7.10 22.30
C GLN A 200 5.75 -7.65 21.70
N SER A 201 5.22 -8.75 22.23
CA SER A 201 3.90 -9.27 21.82
C SER A 201 2.78 -8.27 22.09
N LYS A 202 2.78 -7.65 23.27
CA LYS A 202 1.77 -6.64 23.64
C LYS A 202 1.87 -5.41 22.73
N GLU A 203 3.08 -4.94 22.44
CA GLU A 203 3.33 -3.83 21.53
C GLU A 203 2.88 -4.17 20.11
N ALA A 204 3.25 -5.31 19.55
CA ALA A 204 2.85 -5.73 18.20
C ALA A 204 1.34 -5.90 18.03
N ASN A 205 0.61 -6.14 19.13
CA ASN A 205 -0.84 -6.32 19.12
C ASN A 205 -1.61 -5.11 19.62
N LYS A 206 -0.98 -3.99 19.98
CA LYS A 206 -1.70 -2.79 20.43
C LYS A 206 -2.31 -2.02 19.25
N TRP A 207 -3.04 -0.96 19.56
CA TRP A 207 -3.47 0.00 18.54
C TRP A 207 -2.26 0.79 18.04
N HIS A 208 -1.98 0.71 16.74
CA HIS A 208 -0.93 1.48 16.09
C HIS A 208 -1.57 2.66 15.36
N PHE A 209 -1.03 3.85 15.61
CA PHE A 209 -1.46 5.08 14.95
C PHE A 209 -0.27 5.67 14.20
N ASN A 210 -0.43 5.92 12.91
CA ASN A 210 0.56 6.62 12.10
C ASN A 210 -0.13 7.80 11.42
N GLY A 211 0.37 9.01 11.65
CA GLY A 211 -0.23 10.21 11.09
C GLY A 211 0.82 11.16 10.56
N GLY A 212 0.42 12.00 9.62
CA GLY A 212 1.30 13.00 9.05
C GLY A 212 0.52 14.21 8.54
N VAL A 213 1.17 15.35 8.59
CA VAL A 213 0.69 16.59 7.98
C VAL A 213 1.83 17.16 7.12
N SER A 214 1.49 17.66 5.94
CA SER A 214 2.48 18.29 5.05
C SER A 214 1.96 19.55 4.40
N VAL A 215 2.84 20.54 4.26
CA VAL A 215 2.57 21.69 3.39
C VAL A 215 2.93 21.27 1.97
N THR A 216 2.00 21.46 1.03
CA THR A 216 2.17 21.09 -0.38
C THR A 216 1.95 22.30 -1.26
N ARG A 217 2.81 22.49 -2.26
CA ARG A 217 2.52 23.36 -3.41
C ARG A 217 2.11 22.47 -4.57
N ASP A 218 0.88 22.63 -5.03
CA ASP A 218 0.33 21.96 -6.21
C ASP A 218 0.12 23.02 -7.30
N ASN A 219 0.53 22.72 -8.53
CA ASN A 219 0.47 23.64 -9.65
C ASN A 219 -0.75 23.46 -10.55
N ASN A 220 -1.63 22.50 -10.26
CA ASN A 220 -2.81 22.19 -11.05
C ASN A 220 -3.94 21.59 -10.17
N VAL A 221 -4.42 22.37 -9.19
CA VAL A 221 -5.41 21.91 -8.20
C VAL A 221 -6.80 21.64 -8.79
N ASN A 222 -7.13 22.37 -9.86
CA ASN A 222 -8.36 22.24 -10.63
C ASN A 222 -8.30 21.16 -11.73
N ASP A 223 -7.21 20.37 -11.78
CA ASP A 223 -7.03 19.28 -12.75
C ASP A 223 -7.21 19.74 -14.21
N ALA A 224 -6.77 20.95 -14.54
CA ALA A 224 -6.88 21.52 -15.87
C ALA A 224 -6.06 20.74 -16.89
N ALA A 225 -6.63 20.56 -18.09
CA ALA A 225 -5.91 20.02 -19.24
C ALA A 225 -4.90 21.05 -19.78
N PRO A 226 -3.72 20.62 -20.27
CA PRO A 226 -2.85 21.48 -21.06
C PRO A 226 -3.60 22.08 -22.26
N PRO A 227 -3.26 23.29 -22.73
CA PRO A 227 -3.88 23.90 -23.90
C PRO A 227 -3.88 22.98 -25.12
N TYR A 228 -5.01 22.90 -25.81
CA TYR A 228 -5.15 22.13 -27.04
C TYR A 228 -6.08 22.84 -28.02
N CYS A 229 -5.96 22.51 -29.30
CA CYS A 229 -6.82 23.06 -30.35
C CYS A 229 -7.74 21.98 -30.92
N SER A 230 -8.90 22.46 -31.38
CA SER A 230 -9.91 21.72 -32.13
C SER A 230 -10.22 22.48 -33.42
N PRO A 231 -10.93 21.87 -34.39
CA PRO A 231 -11.44 22.59 -35.56
C PRO A 231 -12.31 23.82 -35.23
N LEU A 232 -12.91 23.88 -34.03
CA LEU A 232 -13.75 25.01 -33.58
C LEU A 232 -12.95 26.10 -32.82
N GLY A 233 -11.64 25.92 -32.66
CA GLY A 233 -10.76 26.84 -31.93
C GLY A 233 -9.97 26.16 -30.81
N CYS A 234 -9.19 26.95 -30.10
CA CYS A 234 -8.31 26.44 -29.04
C CYS A 234 -8.92 26.59 -27.65
N VAL A 235 -8.92 25.49 -26.91
CA VAL A 235 -9.35 25.43 -25.51
C VAL A 235 -8.13 25.68 -24.62
N LYS A 236 -8.23 26.71 -23.77
CA LYS A 236 -7.24 27.02 -22.74
C LYS A 236 -7.93 26.95 -21.38
N GLN A 237 -7.75 25.83 -20.68
CA GLN A 237 -8.06 25.75 -19.25
C GLN A 237 -6.84 26.26 -18.49
N GLN A 238 -7.01 27.27 -17.65
CA GLN A 238 -5.92 27.79 -16.85
C GLN A 238 -5.73 26.89 -15.63
N ALA A 239 -4.56 26.24 -15.55
CA ALA A 239 -4.17 25.50 -14.37
C ALA A 239 -4.02 26.48 -13.20
N GLU A 240 -4.65 26.13 -12.07
CA GLU A 240 -4.57 26.91 -10.85
C GLU A 240 -3.55 26.27 -9.90
N SER A 241 -2.68 27.10 -9.33
CA SER A 241 -1.74 26.67 -8.32
C SER A 241 -2.22 27.09 -6.93
N ALA A 242 -2.10 26.20 -5.95
CA ALA A 242 -2.37 26.54 -4.56
C ALA A 242 -1.41 25.83 -3.61
N THR A 243 -1.17 26.47 -2.48
CA THR A 243 -0.54 25.90 -1.31
C THR A 243 -1.63 25.29 -0.44
N GLY A 244 -1.47 24.03 -0.08
CA GLY A 244 -2.42 23.28 0.73
C GLY A 244 -1.76 22.58 1.91
N LEU A 245 -2.61 22.11 2.80
CA LEU A 245 -2.27 21.24 3.92
C LEU A 245 -2.73 19.82 3.59
N ASN A 246 -1.80 18.92 3.26
CA ASN A 246 -2.14 17.51 3.23
C ASN A 246 -2.19 16.97 4.66
N TYR A 247 -3.05 15.99 4.88
CA TYR A 247 -3.12 15.22 6.11
C TYR A 247 -3.32 13.75 5.80
N ARG A 248 -2.81 12.90 6.67
CA ARG A 248 -3.02 11.46 6.63
C ARG A 248 -3.06 10.86 8.03
N LEU A 249 -3.83 9.80 8.19
CA LEU A 249 -3.97 9.04 9.41
C LEU A 249 -4.23 7.57 9.06
N SER A 250 -3.40 6.69 9.59
CA SER A 250 -3.54 5.24 9.51
C SER A 250 -3.66 4.68 10.92
N VAL A 251 -4.63 3.80 11.12
CA VAL A 251 -4.90 3.12 12.40
C VAL A 251 -4.95 1.63 12.14
N GLU A 252 -4.24 0.84 12.95
CA GLU A 252 -4.23 -0.62 12.82
C GLU A 252 -4.31 -1.30 14.19
N LYS A 253 -5.04 -2.40 14.26
CA LYS A 253 -5.10 -3.29 15.41
C LYS A 253 -5.16 -4.74 14.94
N ASN A 254 -4.09 -5.48 15.22
CA ASN A 254 -4.02 -6.91 15.02
C ASN A 254 -4.32 -7.63 16.34
N THR A 255 -5.33 -8.50 16.35
CA THR A 255 -5.79 -9.18 17.57
C THR A 255 -5.65 -10.69 17.40
N PRO A 256 -4.66 -11.33 18.07
CA PRO A 256 -4.48 -12.78 18.04
C PRO A 256 -5.67 -13.51 18.66
N VAL A 257 -6.20 -14.50 17.93
CA VAL A 257 -7.35 -15.31 18.37
C VAL A 257 -6.89 -16.69 18.83
N LYS A 258 -6.21 -17.43 17.95
CA LYS A 258 -5.66 -18.77 18.20
C LYS A 258 -4.65 -19.13 17.10
N GLY A 259 -3.50 -19.66 17.50
CA GLY A 259 -2.40 -20.02 16.62
C GLY A 259 -2.04 -18.86 15.70
N HIS A 260 -2.05 -19.11 14.39
CA HIS A 260 -1.74 -18.11 13.37
C HIS A 260 -2.90 -17.17 13.02
N HIS A 261 -4.08 -17.33 13.61
CA HIS A 261 -5.29 -16.62 13.21
C HIS A 261 -5.56 -15.39 14.06
N ASN A 262 -5.84 -14.28 13.38
CA ASN A 262 -6.01 -12.97 13.97
C ASN A 262 -7.23 -12.27 13.36
N VAL A 263 -7.82 -11.36 14.13
CA VAL A 263 -8.74 -10.34 13.63
C VAL A 263 -7.96 -9.07 13.40
N LEU A 264 -8.01 -8.54 12.19
CA LEU A 264 -7.34 -7.31 11.79
C LEU A 264 -8.37 -6.21 11.54
N PHE A 265 -8.22 -5.10 12.26
CA PHE A 265 -8.83 -3.82 11.93
C PHE A 265 -7.76 -2.90 11.34
N ARG A 266 -8.08 -2.22 10.24
CA ARG A 266 -7.23 -1.19 9.63
C ARG A 266 -8.10 -0.04 9.13
N SER A 267 -7.68 1.20 9.33
CA SER A 267 -8.33 2.37 8.76
C SER A 267 -7.29 3.33 8.21
N ASN A 268 -7.55 3.90 7.04
CA ASN A 268 -6.68 4.89 6.40
C ASN A 268 -7.54 6.08 5.99
N LEU A 269 -7.08 7.27 6.34
CA LEU A 269 -7.68 8.55 5.99
C LEU A 269 -6.59 9.43 5.41
N SER A 270 -6.86 10.11 4.32
CA SER A 270 -5.97 11.11 3.75
C SER A 270 -6.75 12.20 3.05
N GLY A 271 -6.12 13.34 2.83
CA GLY A 271 -6.73 14.43 2.07
C GLY A 271 -5.82 15.64 1.98
N VAL A 272 -6.32 16.66 1.30
CA VAL A 272 -5.69 17.97 1.17
C VAL A 272 -6.75 19.06 1.35
N SER A 273 -6.38 20.11 2.08
CA SER A 273 -7.15 21.34 2.15
C SER A 273 -6.35 22.53 1.67
N TYR A 274 -6.91 23.35 0.78
CA TYR A 274 -6.35 24.58 0.25
C TYR A 274 -6.98 25.83 0.91
N TYR A 275 -7.47 25.68 2.14
CA TYR A 275 -8.11 26.74 2.92
C TYR A 275 -7.30 28.05 2.95
N PHE A 276 -5.99 27.96 3.17
CA PHE A 276 -5.13 29.15 3.32
C PHE A 276 -4.93 29.94 2.02
N ASP A 277 -5.03 29.29 0.86
CA ASP A 277 -4.96 29.93 -0.46
C ASP A 277 -6.35 30.35 -0.99
N LYS A 278 -7.41 30.21 -0.18
CA LYS A 278 -8.81 30.43 -0.58
C LYS A 278 -9.18 29.60 -1.83
N LYS A 279 -8.79 28.33 -1.80
CA LYS A 279 -9.02 27.37 -2.89
C LYS A 279 -9.74 26.10 -2.43
N SER A 280 -10.52 26.19 -1.35
CA SER A 280 -11.23 25.07 -0.73
C SER A 280 -12.23 24.35 -1.64
N GLN A 281 -12.64 24.98 -2.75
CA GLN A 281 -13.46 24.33 -3.76
C GLN A 281 -12.77 23.10 -4.39
N TYR A 282 -11.44 22.99 -4.28
CA TYR A 282 -10.63 21.91 -4.83
C TYR A 282 -10.18 20.87 -3.80
N ASP A 283 -10.60 21.02 -2.54
CA ASP A 283 -10.29 20.12 -1.44
C ASP A 283 -10.73 18.68 -1.75
N ASN A 284 -10.04 17.70 -1.19
CA ASN A 284 -10.46 16.31 -1.28
C ASN A 284 -10.00 15.50 -0.08
N ALA A 285 -10.75 14.44 0.22
CA ALA A 285 -10.39 13.46 1.22
C ALA A 285 -10.81 12.07 0.78
N PHE A 286 -10.05 11.07 1.19
CA PHE A 286 -10.31 9.66 0.99
C PHE A 286 -10.18 8.93 2.33
N GLY A 287 -11.17 8.10 2.65
CA GLY A 287 -11.10 7.21 3.80
C GLY A 287 -11.44 5.78 3.40
N ARG A 288 -10.79 4.80 4.03
CA ARG A 288 -11.10 3.38 3.88
C ARG A 288 -10.85 2.64 5.19
N ALA A 289 -11.87 1.93 5.66
CA ALA A 289 -11.83 1.09 6.85
C ALA A 289 -12.03 -0.38 6.49
N TYR A 290 -11.26 -1.24 7.14
CA TYR A 290 -11.17 -2.68 6.95
C TYR A 290 -11.42 -3.38 8.29
N LEU A 291 -12.15 -4.49 8.24
CA LEU A 291 -12.28 -5.40 9.38
C LEU A 291 -12.39 -6.82 8.84
N GLY A 292 -11.40 -7.65 9.13
CA GLY A 292 -11.38 -9.01 8.59
C GLY A 292 -10.38 -9.92 9.27
N TRP A 293 -10.07 -11.02 8.59
CA TRP A 293 -9.25 -12.09 9.11
C TRP A 293 -7.83 -12.03 8.55
N GLN A 294 -6.85 -12.36 9.40
CA GLN A 294 -5.44 -12.47 9.04
C GLN A 294 -4.84 -13.78 9.57
N TYR A 295 -4.25 -14.57 8.68
CA TYR A 295 -3.26 -15.57 9.02
C TYR A 295 -1.87 -14.92 9.04
N GLN A 296 -1.07 -15.20 10.08
CA GLN A 296 0.32 -14.78 10.14
C GLN A 296 1.23 -15.85 10.75
N SER A 297 2.40 -16.04 10.14
CA SER A 297 3.49 -16.88 10.63
C SER A 297 4.82 -16.15 10.53
N ALA A 298 5.94 -16.79 10.89
CA ALA A 298 7.27 -16.19 10.79
C ALA A 298 7.59 -15.64 9.38
N ARG A 299 7.04 -16.26 8.33
CA ARG A 299 7.39 -15.96 6.93
C ARG A 299 6.20 -15.57 6.05
N THR A 300 4.96 -15.73 6.53
CA THR A 300 3.78 -15.54 5.68
C THR A 300 2.75 -14.69 6.40
N THR A 301 2.13 -13.78 5.66
CA THR A 301 0.93 -13.08 6.10
C THR A 301 -0.09 -13.19 4.98
N PHE A 302 -1.28 -13.69 5.30
CA PHE A 302 -2.40 -13.78 4.37
C PHE A 302 -3.63 -13.17 5.02
N ASN A 303 -4.34 -12.30 4.31
CA ASN A 303 -5.53 -11.65 4.85
C ASN A 303 -6.68 -11.62 3.85
N ILE A 304 -7.89 -11.54 4.41
CA ILE A 304 -9.15 -11.33 3.71
C ILE A 304 -9.88 -10.24 4.48
N LEU A 305 -9.96 -9.06 3.87
CA LEU A 305 -10.38 -7.82 4.50
C LEU A 305 -11.56 -7.19 3.73
N PRO A 306 -12.80 -7.44 4.15
CA PRO A 306 -13.92 -6.58 3.79
C PRO A 306 -13.60 -5.12 4.14
N PHE A 307 -14.04 -4.19 3.30
CA PHE A 307 -13.83 -2.78 3.53
C PHE A 307 -15.00 -1.92 3.08
N TYR A 308 -15.08 -0.74 3.69
CA TYR A 308 -15.88 0.38 3.24
C TYR A 308 -14.97 1.59 3.01
N GLN A 309 -15.17 2.28 1.90
CA GLN A 309 -14.45 3.52 1.57
C GLN A 309 -15.42 4.66 1.27
N TRP A 310 -14.95 5.88 1.49
CA TRP A 310 -15.67 7.11 1.18
C TRP A 310 -14.71 8.15 0.61
N GLN A 311 -15.26 9.02 -0.24
CA GLN A 311 -14.56 10.13 -0.87
C GLN A 311 -15.32 11.41 -0.57
N LEU A 312 -14.61 12.42 -0.08
CA LEU A 312 -15.12 13.76 0.11
C LEU A 312 -14.44 14.71 -0.87
N ALA A 313 -15.14 15.76 -1.29
CA ALA A 313 -14.63 16.75 -2.22
C ALA A 313 -15.01 18.19 -1.84
N GLY A 314 -14.30 19.15 -2.42
CA GLY A 314 -14.63 20.57 -2.40
C GLY A 314 -15.70 20.91 -3.44
N SER A 315 -16.32 22.09 -3.29
CA SER A 315 -17.53 22.50 -4.02
C SER A 315 -17.43 22.42 -5.55
N ASP A 316 -16.22 22.48 -6.12
CA ASP A 316 -16.01 22.46 -7.58
C ASP A 316 -16.37 21.10 -8.22
N GLU A 317 -16.42 20.04 -7.40
CA GLU A 317 -16.84 18.72 -7.84
C GLU A 317 -18.36 18.59 -8.01
N TRP A 318 -19.15 19.64 -7.77
CA TRP A 318 -20.61 19.60 -7.97
C TRP A 318 -21.08 20.70 -8.89
N GLN A 319 -21.81 20.32 -9.94
CA GLN A 319 -22.30 21.27 -10.93
C GLN A 319 -23.27 22.31 -10.34
N ARG A 320 -24.08 21.89 -9.35
CA ARG A 320 -25.19 22.68 -8.79
C ARG A 320 -24.86 23.36 -7.46
N LYS A 321 -23.62 23.29 -6.98
CA LYS A 321 -23.24 23.89 -5.71
C LYS A 321 -22.53 25.21 -5.91
N THR A 322 -22.83 26.17 -5.04
CA THR A 322 -22.07 27.41 -4.93
C THR A 322 -20.62 27.10 -4.55
N GLN A 323 -19.67 27.70 -5.26
CA GLN A 323 -18.26 27.56 -4.93
C GLN A 323 -17.98 28.15 -3.55
N LYS A 324 -17.34 27.34 -2.69
CA LYS A 324 -16.92 27.70 -1.34
C LYS A 324 -15.40 27.72 -1.32
N GLU A 325 -14.84 28.93 -1.37
CA GLU A 325 -13.40 29.11 -1.57
C GLU A 325 -12.58 29.01 -0.27
N GLN A 326 -13.21 29.18 0.89
CA GLN A 326 -12.48 29.20 2.16
C GLN A 326 -13.29 28.48 3.25
N THR A 327 -13.27 27.15 3.22
CA THR A 327 -14.00 26.29 4.17
C THR A 327 -13.29 24.96 4.37
N PHE A 328 -13.47 24.33 5.52
CA PHE A 328 -13.07 22.92 5.72
C PHE A 328 -14.20 21.94 5.38
N ASN A 329 -15.37 22.45 5.00
CA ASN A 329 -16.52 21.62 4.66
C ASN A 329 -16.34 21.00 3.28
N MET A 330 -16.29 19.67 3.25
CA MET A 330 -16.37 18.87 2.04
C MET A 330 -17.67 18.06 2.07
N ASP A 331 -18.23 17.79 0.90
CA ASP A 331 -19.37 16.89 0.82
C ASP A 331 -18.95 15.51 0.32
N MET A 332 -19.70 14.48 0.71
CA MET A 332 -19.45 13.13 0.24
C MET A 332 -19.73 13.03 -1.25
N LEU A 333 -18.71 12.72 -2.03
CA LEU A 333 -18.76 12.56 -3.48
C LEU A 333 -19.14 11.12 -3.86
N ALA A 334 -18.47 10.15 -3.25
CA ALA A 334 -18.63 8.73 -3.56
C ALA A 334 -18.38 7.85 -2.34
N HIS A 335 -18.87 6.62 -2.41
CA HIS A 335 -18.57 5.57 -1.45
C HIS A 335 -18.51 4.22 -2.14
N ALA A 336 -17.80 3.25 -1.54
CA ALA A 336 -17.75 1.90 -2.07
C ALA A 336 -17.61 0.87 -0.95
N ALA A 337 -18.13 -0.32 -1.20
CA ALA A 337 -17.93 -1.49 -0.36
C ALA A 337 -17.31 -2.62 -1.18
N GLY A 338 -16.41 -3.38 -0.56
CA GLY A 338 -15.71 -4.46 -1.24
C GLY A 338 -14.91 -5.32 -0.30
N PHE A 339 -14.00 -6.10 -0.88
CA PHE A 339 -13.05 -6.89 -0.13
C PHE A 339 -11.67 -6.83 -0.80
N GLN A 340 -10.64 -6.91 0.03
CA GLN A 340 -9.26 -7.07 -0.35
C GLN A 340 -8.78 -8.44 0.15
N THR A 341 -7.97 -9.11 -0.65
CA THR A 341 -7.18 -10.26 -0.21
C THR A 341 -5.73 -10.00 -0.53
N ALA A 342 -4.83 -10.26 0.41
CA ALA A 342 -3.41 -10.08 0.20
C ALA A 342 -2.56 -11.19 0.82
N LEU A 343 -1.50 -11.59 0.13
CA LEU A 343 -0.48 -12.54 0.55
C LEU A 343 0.89 -11.86 0.50
N SER A 344 1.55 -11.73 1.64
CA SER A 344 2.96 -11.36 1.75
C SER A 344 3.76 -12.58 2.20
N ARG A 345 4.87 -12.89 1.53
CA ARG A 345 5.74 -14.02 1.90
C ARG A 345 7.22 -13.64 1.83
N GLN A 346 7.95 -13.93 2.91
CA GLN A 346 9.41 -13.92 2.93
C GLN A 346 9.91 -15.21 2.28
N ILE A 347 10.43 -15.12 1.06
CA ILE A 347 10.91 -16.28 0.29
C ILE A 347 12.32 -16.68 0.76
N THR A 348 13.20 -15.70 0.90
CA THR A 348 14.54 -15.84 1.48
C THR A 348 14.77 -14.68 2.45
N PRO A 349 15.81 -14.66 3.30
CA PRO A 349 16.07 -13.50 4.18
C PRO A 349 16.23 -12.15 3.47
N ARG A 350 16.47 -12.15 2.15
CA ARG A 350 16.62 -10.94 1.32
C ARG A 350 15.47 -10.71 0.35
N LEU A 351 14.66 -11.72 0.02
CA LEU A 351 13.59 -11.63 -0.97
C LEU A 351 12.22 -11.77 -0.31
N GLN A 352 11.38 -10.76 -0.49
CA GLN A 352 9.99 -10.75 -0.06
C GLN A 352 9.08 -10.55 -1.28
N ALA A 353 7.97 -11.28 -1.33
CA ALA A 353 6.96 -11.17 -2.37
C ALA A 353 5.62 -10.76 -1.76
N HIS A 354 4.83 -10.01 -2.52
CA HIS A 354 3.49 -9.55 -2.16
C HIS A 354 2.56 -9.68 -3.35
N VAL A 355 1.35 -10.18 -3.11
CA VAL A 355 0.25 -10.19 -4.08
C VAL A 355 -1.02 -9.74 -3.38
N SER A 356 -1.77 -8.82 -3.97
CA SER A 356 -3.07 -8.41 -3.47
C SER A 356 -4.10 -8.31 -4.59
N GLY A 357 -5.33 -8.70 -4.30
CA GLY A 357 -6.49 -8.55 -5.17
C GLY A 357 -7.60 -7.79 -4.46
N GLU A 358 -8.29 -6.91 -5.18
CA GLU A 358 -9.46 -6.18 -4.67
C GLU A 358 -10.65 -6.34 -5.61
N ALA A 359 -11.84 -6.40 -5.03
CA ALA A 359 -13.10 -6.25 -5.74
C ALA A 359 -14.04 -5.36 -4.92
N TYR A 360 -14.59 -4.32 -5.54
CA TYR A 360 -15.51 -3.41 -4.87
C TYR A 360 -16.55 -2.82 -5.82
N ARG A 361 -17.66 -2.35 -5.27
CA ARG A 361 -18.70 -1.61 -5.99
C ARG A 361 -18.74 -0.17 -5.51
N GLN A 362 -18.57 0.77 -6.44
CA GLN A 362 -18.58 2.20 -6.17
C GLN A 362 -19.88 2.85 -6.60
N HIS A 363 -20.31 3.82 -5.80
CA HIS A 363 -21.50 4.62 -5.97
C HIS A 363 -21.19 6.11 -5.79
N TYR A 364 -21.64 6.94 -6.73
CA TYR A 364 -21.54 8.39 -6.70
C TYR A 364 -22.84 9.03 -6.23
N ARG A 365 -22.74 10.18 -5.55
CA ARG A 365 -23.93 10.92 -5.09
C ARG A 365 -24.64 11.71 -6.20
N GLU A 366 -23.91 12.20 -7.21
CA GLU A 366 -24.52 12.97 -8.31
C GLU A 366 -25.13 12.03 -9.36
N PRO A 367 -26.43 12.15 -9.71
CA PRO A 367 -27.10 11.23 -10.65
C PRO A 367 -26.41 11.15 -12.02
N GLU A 368 -26.01 12.28 -12.60
CA GLU A 368 -25.34 12.34 -13.91
C GLU A 368 -23.98 11.62 -13.88
N ARG A 369 -23.25 11.76 -12.76
CA ARG A 369 -21.97 11.06 -12.56
C ARG A 369 -22.19 9.58 -12.30
N ALA A 370 -23.19 9.23 -11.51
CA ALA A 370 -23.56 7.87 -11.17
C ALA A 370 -23.99 7.08 -12.40
N GLU A 371 -24.76 7.69 -13.31
CA GLU A 371 -25.18 7.06 -14.57
C GLU A 371 -23.98 6.51 -15.36
N ARG A 372 -22.87 7.26 -15.36
CA ARG A 372 -21.67 6.89 -16.11
C ARG A 372 -20.65 6.08 -15.28
N ASN A 373 -20.49 6.38 -13.99
CA ASN A 373 -19.34 5.94 -13.18
C ASN A 373 -19.68 5.03 -11.99
N ASP A 374 -20.95 4.76 -11.70
CA ASP A 374 -21.28 3.69 -10.74
C ASP A 374 -20.90 2.34 -11.34
N GLY A 375 -20.30 1.44 -10.54
CA GLY A 375 -19.90 0.16 -11.10
C GLY A 375 -18.98 -0.66 -10.22
N LYS A 376 -18.47 -1.74 -10.82
CA LYS A 376 -17.60 -2.71 -10.17
C LYS A 376 -16.16 -2.49 -10.60
N HIS A 377 -15.27 -2.45 -9.62
CA HIS A 377 -13.83 -2.41 -9.83
C HIS A 377 -13.23 -3.74 -9.40
N TYR A 378 -12.26 -4.20 -10.18
CA TYR A 378 -11.43 -5.35 -9.85
C TYR A 378 -9.97 -4.97 -10.10
N SER A 379 -9.08 -5.26 -9.17
CA SER A 379 -7.64 -5.03 -9.34
C SER A 379 -6.81 -6.17 -8.78
N LEU A 380 -5.62 -6.32 -9.35
CA LEU A 380 -4.58 -7.23 -8.91
C LEU A 380 -3.26 -6.46 -8.91
N PHE A 381 -2.50 -6.60 -7.84
CA PHE A 381 -1.16 -6.03 -7.69
C PHE A 381 -0.22 -7.13 -7.21
N GLY A 382 0.93 -7.28 -7.86
CA GLY A 382 1.99 -8.19 -7.46
C GLY A 382 3.32 -7.45 -7.41
N SER A 383 4.11 -7.65 -6.37
CA SER A 383 5.42 -7.02 -6.21
C SER A 383 6.42 -7.93 -5.53
N ALA A 384 7.69 -7.76 -5.84
CA ALA A 384 8.80 -8.38 -5.15
C ALA A 384 9.78 -7.29 -4.70
N ALA A 385 10.28 -7.42 -3.47
CA ALA A 385 11.30 -6.57 -2.89
C ALA A 385 12.54 -7.40 -2.56
N TYR A 386 13.70 -6.90 -2.98
CA TYR A 386 15.00 -7.51 -2.73
C TYR A 386 15.88 -6.56 -1.92
N ARG A 387 16.36 -7.05 -0.77
CA ARG A 387 17.25 -6.33 0.12
C ARG A 387 18.70 -6.48 -0.35
N LEU A 388 19.23 -5.43 -0.96
CA LEU A 388 20.62 -5.35 -1.43
C LEU A 388 21.60 -5.34 -0.26
N THR A 389 21.28 -4.56 0.77
CA THR A 389 22.04 -4.43 2.02
C THR A 389 21.05 -4.28 3.19
N PRO A 390 21.47 -4.40 4.46
CA PRO A 390 20.57 -4.16 5.60
C PRO A 390 19.87 -2.79 5.58
N THR A 391 20.38 -1.81 4.84
CA THR A 391 19.83 -0.45 4.74
C THR A 391 19.31 -0.08 3.34
N GLN A 392 19.29 -1.02 2.38
CA GLN A 392 18.88 -0.74 1.00
C GLN A 392 18.00 -1.86 0.45
N THR A 393 16.83 -1.48 -0.04
CA THR A 393 15.82 -2.38 -0.61
C THR A 393 15.36 -1.83 -1.95
N VAL A 394 15.40 -2.65 -3.00
CA VAL A 394 14.77 -2.35 -4.29
C VAL A 394 13.50 -3.18 -4.45
N TYR A 395 12.51 -2.66 -5.16
CA TYR A 395 11.31 -3.43 -5.47
C TYR A 395 10.83 -3.15 -6.89
N ALA A 396 10.10 -4.12 -7.44
CA ALA A 396 9.39 -4.02 -8.70
C ALA A 396 7.98 -4.58 -8.53
N GLY A 397 7.02 -4.04 -9.26
CA GLY A 397 5.62 -4.39 -9.16
C GLY A 397 4.91 -4.34 -10.51
N LEU A 398 3.88 -5.18 -10.63
CA LEU A 398 2.95 -5.24 -11.75
C LEU A 398 1.54 -5.02 -11.20
N SER A 399 0.73 -4.23 -11.91
CA SER A 399 -0.67 -4.01 -11.58
C SER A 399 -1.57 -4.25 -12.78
N GLY A 400 -2.76 -4.75 -12.51
CA GLY A 400 -3.83 -4.90 -13.48
C GLY A 400 -5.16 -4.51 -12.85
N GLY A 401 -6.06 -3.93 -13.63
CA GLY A 401 -7.40 -3.62 -13.14
C GLY A 401 -8.43 -3.43 -14.23
N THR A 402 -9.69 -3.57 -13.87
CA THR A 402 -10.82 -3.30 -14.75
C THR A 402 -11.91 -2.58 -13.97
N PHE A 403 -12.46 -1.53 -14.58
CA PHE A 403 -13.68 -0.88 -14.14
C PHE A 403 -14.81 -1.25 -15.10
N ARG A 404 -15.90 -1.76 -14.53
CA ARG A 404 -17.12 -2.14 -15.23
C ARG A 404 -18.27 -1.28 -14.72
N PRO A 405 -18.73 -0.29 -15.50
CA PRO A 405 -19.89 0.51 -15.15
C PRO A 405 -21.13 -0.36 -14.95
N SER A 406 -22.07 0.10 -14.12
CA SER A 406 -23.38 -0.54 -13.94
C SER A 406 -24.26 -0.36 -15.18
N ASN A 407 -24.11 0.78 -15.86
CA ASN A 407 -24.77 1.06 -17.14
C ASN A 407 -23.78 0.82 -18.28
N ASP A 408 -24.00 -0.24 -19.05
CA ASP A 408 -23.14 -0.59 -20.19
C ASP A 408 -23.35 0.33 -21.39
N LEU A 409 -24.47 1.05 -21.46
CA LEU A 409 -24.82 1.98 -22.51
C LEU A 409 -25.16 3.36 -21.96
N ILE A 410 -24.67 4.42 -22.62
CA ILE A 410 -25.04 5.82 -22.39
C ILE A 410 -25.48 6.39 -23.74
N GLY A 411 -26.73 6.86 -23.82
CA GLY A 411 -27.30 7.37 -25.09
C GLY A 411 -27.20 6.37 -26.26
N GLY A 412 -27.41 5.08 -25.99
CA GLY A 412 -27.34 4.00 -26.99
C GLY A 412 -25.93 3.58 -27.43
N ARG A 413 -24.87 4.14 -26.83
CA ARG A 413 -23.48 3.80 -27.12
C ARG A 413 -22.82 3.15 -25.92
N THR A 414 -21.81 2.30 -26.15
CA THR A 414 -21.02 1.71 -25.06
C THR A 414 -20.50 2.78 -24.10
N ASN A 415 -20.76 2.59 -22.81
CA ASN A 415 -20.29 3.48 -21.76
C ASN A 415 -18.77 3.54 -21.77
N ASN A 416 -18.25 4.73 -22.08
CA ASN A 416 -16.84 4.96 -22.28
C ASN A 416 -16.06 5.26 -20.99
N ALA A 417 -16.70 5.23 -19.81
CA ALA A 417 -15.98 5.30 -18.54
C ALA A 417 -15.35 3.97 -18.15
N GLY A 418 -15.98 2.85 -18.53
CA GLY A 418 -15.43 1.52 -18.29
C GLY A 418 -14.05 1.38 -18.90
N ASN A 419 -13.11 0.75 -18.19
CA ASN A 419 -11.72 0.74 -18.63
C ASN A 419 -10.95 -0.49 -18.13
N ASN A 420 -9.82 -0.77 -18.79
CA ASN A 420 -8.82 -1.75 -18.36
C ASN A 420 -7.49 -1.04 -18.16
N ARG A 421 -6.75 -1.45 -17.14
CA ARG A 421 -5.48 -0.86 -16.73
C ARG A 421 -4.42 -1.93 -16.59
N ARG A 422 -3.21 -1.63 -17.05
CA ARG A 422 -2.01 -2.46 -16.88
C ARG A 422 -0.85 -1.55 -16.52
N GLY A 423 -0.21 -1.80 -15.39
CA GLY A 423 0.84 -0.96 -14.87
C GLY A 423 2.06 -1.75 -14.44
N VAL A 424 3.19 -1.04 -14.44
CA VAL A 424 4.45 -1.46 -13.86
C VAL A 424 4.92 -0.37 -12.92
N SER A 425 5.45 -0.75 -11.76
CA SER A 425 6.05 0.18 -10.81
C SER A 425 7.36 -0.39 -10.26
N GLY A 426 8.19 0.48 -9.73
CA GLY A 426 9.40 0.07 -9.06
C GLY A 426 10.01 1.23 -8.28
N GLY A 427 10.91 0.88 -7.37
CA GLY A 427 11.54 1.88 -6.53
C GLY A 427 12.72 1.35 -5.74
N TRP A 428 13.35 2.29 -5.05
CA TRP A 428 14.51 2.07 -4.21
C TRP A 428 14.36 2.83 -2.91
N LEU A 429 14.47 2.10 -1.81
CA LEU A 429 14.45 2.61 -0.45
C LEU A 429 15.87 2.45 0.10
N ALA A 430 16.49 3.55 0.51
CA ALA A 430 17.87 3.54 0.99
C ALA A 430 18.05 4.43 2.21
N THR A 431 18.72 3.89 3.21
CA THR A 431 19.34 4.67 4.29
C THR A 431 20.85 4.64 4.10
N TRP A 432 21.49 5.81 4.25
CA TRP A 432 22.91 6.05 4.02
C TRP A 432 23.63 6.35 5.34
N PRO A 433 24.14 5.33 6.07
CA PRO A 433 24.82 5.55 7.36
C PRO A 433 26.03 6.49 7.25
N LYS A 434 26.80 6.38 6.16
CA LYS A 434 27.97 7.24 5.91
C LYS A 434 27.60 8.72 5.77
N TRP A 435 26.36 9.03 5.43
CA TRP A 435 25.86 10.40 5.22
C TRP A 435 24.93 10.80 6.36
N GLY A 436 25.31 10.45 7.60
CA GLY A 436 24.55 10.84 8.80
C GLY A 436 23.17 10.21 8.90
N GLY A 437 22.92 9.10 8.20
CA GLY A 437 21.63 8.41 8.20
C GLY A 437 20.60 9.01 7.24
N LEU A 438 21.02 9.75 6.20
CA LEU A 438 20.13 10.22 5.13
C LEU A 438 19.25 9.07 4.63
N ASN A 439 17.94 9.29 4.61
CA ASN A 439 16.95 8.37 4.05
C ASN A 439 16.47 8.92 2.71
N THR A 440 16.51 8.10 1.66
CA THR A 440 16.06 8.45 0.32
C THR A 440 15.09 7.40 -0.19
N GLN A 441 14.03 7.84 -0.86
CA GLN A 441 13.09 6.95 -1.55
C GLN A 441 12.87 7.44 -2.98
N LEU A 442 13.04 6.53 -3.94
CA LEU A 442 12.75 6.75 -5.34
C LEU A 442 11.63 5.81 -5.77
N ARG A 443 10.65 6.32 -6.52
CA ARG A 443 9.57 5.53 -7.12
C ARG A 443 9.29 6.02 -8.52
N ALA A 444 9.09 5.07 -9.43
CA ALA A 444 8.60 5.30 -10.78
C ALA A 444 7.46 4.32 -11.07
N ALA A 445 6.43 4.79 -11.75
CA ALA A 445 5.34 3.95 -12.23
C ALA A 445 4.86 4.38 -13.62
N TYR A 446 4.43 3.40 -14.40
CA TYR A 446 3.81 3.58 -15.71
C TYR A 446 2.53 2.74 -15.78
N THR A 447 1.43 3.31 -16.27
CA THR A 447 0.17 2.59 -16.49
C THR A 447 -0.41 2.90 -17.87
N ASP A 448 -0.76 1.85 -18.61
CA ASP A 448 -1.58 1.92 -19.84
C ASP A 448 -3.04 1.69 -19.46
N ARG A 449 -3.89 2.70 -19.66
CA ARG A 449 -5.32 2.64 -19.46
C ARG A 449 -6.03 2.71 -20.80
N ARG A 450 -6.92 1.75 -21.05
CA ARG A 450 -7.75 1.69 -22.25
C ARG A 450 -9.22 1.72 -21.86
N TYR A 451 -9.91 2.76 -22.28
CA TYR A 451 -11.34 2.90 -22.05
C TYR A 451 -12.13 2.04 -23.03
N ARG A 452 -13.34 1.65 -22.65
CA ARG A 452 -14.33 0.97 -23.49
C ARG A 452 -15.02 1.99 -24.38
N GLY A 453 -15.69 1.52 -25.43
CA GLY A 453 -16.41 2.39 -26.36
C GLY A 453 -15.51 3.44 -27.01
N SER A 454 -16.16 4.48 -27.53
CA SER A 454 -15.50 5.63 -28.15
C SER A 454 -15.96 6.92 -27.50
N ALA A 455 -15.08 7.90 -27.45
CA ALA A 455 -15.39 9.28 -27.12
C ALA A 455 -15.01 10.18 -28.30
N LEU A 456 -15.54 11.41 -28.32
CA LEU A 456 -15.09 12.42 -29.28
C LEU A 456 -13.73 12.95 -28.85
N ASN A 457 -12.74 12.86 -29.72
CA ASN A 457 -11.46 13.51 -29.52
C ASN A 457 -11.54 15.03 -29.79
N ALA A 458 -10.42 15.72 -29.63
CA ALA A 458 -10.35 17.16 -29.87
C ALA A 458 -10.63 17.55 -31.34
N ASP A 459 -10.53 16.60 -32.27
CA ASP A 459 -10.80 16.78 -33.70
C ASP A 459 -12.22 16.35 -34.09
N PHE A 460 -13.10 16.14 -33.11
CA PHE A 460 -14.48 15.65 -33.28
C PHE A 460 -14.60 14.29 -33.97
N GLN A 461 -13.56 13.47 -33.88
CA GLN A 461 -13.57 12.10 -34.36
C GLN A 461 -13.86 11.13 -33.21
N TRP A 462 -14.74 10.17 -33.47
CA TRP A 462 -15.01 9.08 -32.53
C TRP A 462 -13.84 8.11 -32.51
N GLN A 463 -13.16 8.02 -31.37
CA GLN A 463 -12.11 7.03 -31.18
C GLN A 463 -12.07 6.54 -29.73
N GLN A 464 -11.44 5.37 -29.54
CA GLN A 464 -11.23 4.81 -28.21
C GLN A 464 -10.21 5.65 -27.43
N GLN A 465 -10.57 6.07 -26.22
CA GLN A 465 -9.62 6.77 -25.35
C GLN A 465 -8.57 5.81 -24.79
N ARG A 466 -7.29 6.20 -24.96
CA ARG A 466 -6.14 5.54 -24.34
C ARG A 466 -5.31 6.56 -23.60
N ASN A 467 -4.99 6.25 -22.34
CA ASN A 467 -4.20 7.08 -21.46
C ASN A 467 -2.90 6.34 -21.08
N LYS A 468 -1.78 7.04 -21.15
CA LYS A 468 -0.48 6.63 -20.61
C LYS A 468 -0.18 7.49 -19.39
N GLU A 469 -0.25 6.87 -18.23
CA GLU A 469 -0.06 7.50 -16.92
C GLU A 469 1.38 7.24 -16.45
N THR A 470 2.11 8.29 -16.10
CA THR A 470 3.47 8.18 -15.53
C THR A 470 3.53 8.91 -14.20
N LEU A 471 4.23 8.31 -13.25
CA LEU A 471 4.48 8.88 -11.92
C LEU A 471 5.96 8.74 -11.58
N TYR A 472 6.56 9.85 -11.14
CA TYR A 472 7.89 9.87 -10.53
C TYR A 472 7.78 10.51 -9.15
N SER A 473 8.38 9.88 -8.15
CA SER A 473 8.41 10.39 -6.78
C SER A 473 9.82 10.23 -6.22
N ILE A 474 10.37 11.33 -5.72
CA ILE A 474 11.69 11.39 -5.09
C ILE A 474 11.53 12.03 -3.74
N SER A 475 11.98 11.34 -2.70
CA SER A 475 11.94 11.87 -1.34
C SER A 475 13.27 11.74 -0.63
N ALA A 476 13.55 12.69 0.26
CA ALA A 476 14.72 12.69 1.12
C ALA A 476 14.35 13.18 2.53
N ALA A 477 14.88 12.50 3.54
CA ALA A 477 14.76 12.88 4.95
C ALA A 477 16.10 12.68 5.65
N HIS A 478 16.44 13.56 6.60
CA HIS A 478 17.71 13.48 7.30
C HIS A 478 17.50 13.57 8.82
N PRO A 479 18.07 12.65 9.64
CA PRO A 479 17.89 12.65 11.10
C PRO A 479 18.28 13.97 11.79
N LYS A 480 19.35 14.63 11.34
CA LYS A 480 19.75 15.97 11.84
C LYS A 480 18.71 17.08 11.68
N LEU A 481 17.72 16.93 10.79
CA LEU A 481 16.63 17.89 10.62
C LEU A 481 15.42 17.56 11.52
N SER A 482 15.54 16.52 12.36
CA SER A 482 14.45 16.14 13.25
C SER A 482 14.22 17.19 14.33
N ILE A 483 12.95 17.48 14.58
CA ILE A 483 12.50 18.36 15.65
C ILE A 483 11.68 17.48 16.60
N ALA A 484 12.18 17.26 17.82
CA ALA A 484 11.64 16.27 18.76
C ALA A 484 11.54 14.86 18.12
N LYS A 485 10.33 14.30 17.95
CA LYS A 485 10.10 12.96 17.37
C LYS A 485 9.71 13.00 15.89
N PHE A 486 9.83 14.17 15.26
CA PHE A 486 9.35 14.41 13.91
C PHE A 486 10.53 14.57 12.95
N MET A 487 10.61 13.72 11.92
CA MET A 487 11.66 13.82 10.90
C MET A 487 11.04 14.36 9.60
N PRO A 488 11.37 15.59 9.18
CA PRO A 488 10.81 16.16 7.96
C PRO A 488 11.34 15.41 6.74
N ARG A 489 10.43 15.09 5.81
CA ARG A 489 10.72 14.48 4.51
C ARG A 489 10.30 15.42 3.40
N LEU A 490 11.28 15.86 2.59
CA LEU A 490 11.01 16.61 1.37
C LEU A 490 10.69 15.62 0.25
N THR A 491 9.56 15.80 -0.41
CA THR A 491 9.13 14.96 -1.52
C THR A 491 8.76 15.80 -2.73
N TRP A 492 9.33 15.43 -3.88
CA TRP A 492 8.94 15.91 -5.18
C TRP A 492 8.19 14.79 -5.93
N GLU A 493 6.97 15.08 -6.36
CA GLU A 493 6.16 14.16 -7.16
C GLU A 493 5.80 14.81 -8.50
N GLN A 494 6.01 14.09 -9.60
CA GLN A 494 5.53 14.45 -10.91
C GLN A 494 4.59 13.36 -11.44
N SER A 495 3.37 13.76 -11.80
CA SER A 495 2.41 12.90 -12.49
C SER A 495 2.04 13.49 -13.85
N ARG A 496 1.89 12.60 -14.84
CA ARG A 496 1.50 13.00 -16.20
C ARG A 496 0.58 11.95 -16.81
N VAL A 497 -0.50 12.41 -17.43
CA VAL A 497 -1.40 11.61 -18.25
C VAL A 497 -1.27 12.10 -19.68
N ARG A 498 -0.73 11.28 -20.57
CA ARG A 498 -0.81 11.51 -22.02
C ARG A 498 -2.02 10.75 -22.55
N SER A 499 -2.83 11.38 -23.38
CA SER A 499 -4.03 10.75 -23.91
C SER A 499 -4.17 10.95 -25.41
N THR A 500 -4.81 9.99 -26.06
CA THR A 500 -5.43 10.16 -27.39
C THR A 500 -6.46 11.29 -27.44
N HIS A 501 -7.01 11.69 -26.30
CA HIS A 501 -7.99 12.76 -26.16
C HIS A 501 -7.34 13.93 -25.44
N LYS A 502 -7.11 15.05 -26.14
CA LYS A 502 -6.36 16.18 -25.58
C LYS A 502 -6.98 16.77 -24.32
N TRP A 503 -8.31 16.76 -24.24
CA TRP A 503 -9.05 17.18 -23.05
C TRP A 503 -8.84 16.28 -21.83
N ALA A 504 -8.32 15.06 -21.99
CA ALA A 504 -8.00 14.12 -20.91
C ALA A 504 -6.51 14.13 -20.53
N GLU A 505 -5.67 14.94 -21.17
CA GLU A 505 -4.27 15.08 -20.77
C GLU A 505 -4.18 15.82 -19.42
N ARG A 506 -3.27 15.38 -18.56
CA ARG A 506 -2.99 16.01 -17.26
C ARG A 506 -1.50 16.11 -17.02
N LYS A 507 -1.07 17.16 -16.33
CA LYS A 507 0.30 17.31 -15.82
C LYS A 507 0.22 17.99 -14.47
N ASN A 508 0.78 17.34 -13.45
CA ASN A 508 0.86 17.90 -12.11
C ASN A 508 2.27 17.68 -11.56
N ASN A 509 2.83 18.73 -10.95
CA ASN A 509 4.06 18.69 -10.21
C ASN A 509 3.77 19.18 -8.78
N ARG A 510 4.14 18.38 -7.79
CA ARG A 510 3.94 18.67 -6.38
C ARG A 510 5.27 18.66 -5.66
N LEU A 511 5.48 19.67 -4.82
CA LEU A 511 6.57 19.70 -3.86
C LEU A 511 5.95 19.81 -2.47
N PHE A 512 6.31 18.92 -1.56
CA PHE A 512 5.78 18.94 -0.21
C PHE A 512 6.80 18.52 0.83
N VAL A 513 6.69 19.09 2.03
CA VAL A 513 7.48 18.70 3.19
C VAL A 513 6.55 18.04 4.18
N GLU A 514 6.76 16.75 4.38
CA GLU A 514 5.95 15.92 5.26
C GLU A 514 6.60 15.74 6.62
N ILE A 515 5.79 15.94 7.65
CA ILE A 515 6.14 15.63 9.02
C ILE A 515 5.26 14.46 9.46
N GLU A 516 5.89 13.30 9.67
CA GLU A 516 5.21 12.07 10.09
C GLU A 516 5.53 11.74 11.55
N LYS A 517 4.58 11.08 12.21
CA LYS A 517 4.80 10.44 13.51
C LYS A 517 4.02 9.14 13.62
N ALA A 518 4.74 8.07 13.94
CA ALA A 518 4.17 6.83 14.43
C ALA A 518 4.06 6.90 15.98
N PHE A 519 2.96 6.40 16.53
CA PHE A 519 2.65 6.36 17.96
C PHE A 519 2.48 4.91 18.44
#